data_AF-A0A5M3WHQ7-F1
#
_entry.id   AF-A0A5M3WHQ7-F1
#
_cell.length_a   1.000
_cell.length_b   1.000
_cell.length_c   1.000
_cell.angle_alpha   90.00
_cell.angle_beta   90.00
_cell.angle_gamma   90.00
#
_symmetry.space_group_name_H-M   'P 1'
#
loop_
_entity.id
_entity.type
_entity.pdbx_description
1 polymer ?
#
loop_
_entity_poly.entity_id
_entity_poly.type
_entity_poly.pdbx_seq_one_letter_code
_entity_poly.pdbx_strand_id
1 'polypeptide(L)'
;MLPLDLRSPALAVWLAAALICLSTLAGAWLARRKARQVTGWLAVASALMLVTALIDMLPDAWRGAVENGVPLWAVGLAILSGFLVITYFTRKGCGHEHTGPAGGNHAPGLHRRVKEVLSAAVFSGLGTAAALSVHRAVEGATLALTTSAIVVIALMVHSTSEGLALTTLLDMASRRLAPWLVLSCVSPAAGILIATISPLPPRVEPILIGVVAGVLLRTALVGLKLAAIRQADGRLPKRHAVSAIGVAGTVAVLLVAAHLLPGGGEHPVATGQMMVRLPQPAPTPTPTRFSPVSREHLRAAVAAGYMSLSEVFARTDDLTKGTHIGWLLRTLPGHQPDEVKKLLAANDIAPDHRLGDLSDRQRAYLLEVISTPRKAR
;
A
#
# COMPACT_ATOMS: atom_id res chain seq x y z
N MET A 1 -15.05 -30.21 -17.16
CA MET A 1 -15.13 -29.31 -15.99
C MET A 1 -13.99 -29.70 -15.06
N LEU A 2 -12.90 -28.94 -15.04
CA LEU A 2 -11.83 -29.16 -14.06
C LEU A 2 -12.37 -28.87 -12.65
N PRO A 3 -12.02 -29.66 -11.62
CA PRO A 3 -12.37 -29.34 -10.25
C PRO A 3 -11.70 -28.01 -9.90
N LEU A 4 -12.52 -26.99 -9.64
CA LEU A 4 -12.05 -25.70 -9.13
C LEU A 4 -11.50 -25.94 -7.72
N ASP A 5 -10.18 -25.94 -7.59
CA ASP A 5 -9.54 -25.97 -6.28
C ASP A 5 -9.76 -24.62 -5.60
N LEU A 6 -10.76 -24.59 -4.73
CA LEU A 6 -11.17 -23.44 -3.90
C LEU A 6 -10.03 -22.92 -3.00
N ARG A 7 -8.89 -23.62 -2.94
CA ARG A 7 -7.70 -23.22 -2.19
C ARG A 7 -6.69 -22.42 -2.99
N SER A 8 -6.89 -22.22 -4.30
CA SER A 8 -5.93 -21.43 -5.09
C SER A 8 -5.99 -19.95 -4.68
N PRO A 9 -4.84 -19.31 -4.36
CA PRO A 9 -4.81 -17.94 -3.89
C PRO A 9 -5.34 -16.94 -4.94
N ALA A 10 -5.16 -17.27 -6.23
CA ALA A 10 -5.77 -16.51 -7.33
C ALA A 10 -7.30 -16.50 -7.24
N LEU A 11 -7.93 -17.64 -6.93
CA LEU A 11 -9.38 -17.72 -6.79
C LEU A 11 -9.86 -16.90 -5.59
N ALA A 12 -9.12 -16.88 -4.48
CA ALA A 12 -9.44 -16.03 -3.33
C ALA A 12 -9.47 -14.53 -3.68
N VAL A 13 -8.50 -14.04 -4.46
CA VAL A 13 -8.46 -12.65 -4.95
C VAL A 13 -9.69 -12.34 -5.81
N TRP A 14 -10.05 -13.23 -6.74
CA TRP A 14 -11.22 -13.04 -7.60
C TRP A 14 -12.55 -13.12 -6.85
N LEU A 15 -12.66 -13.99 -5.84
CA LEU A 15 -13.81 -14.03 -4.95
C LEU A 15 -13.94 -12.74 -4.13
N ALA A 16 -12.83 -12.20 -3.61
CA ALA A 16 -12.82 -10.91 -2.93
C ALA A 16 -13.29 -9.78 -3.86
N ALA A 17 -12.80 -9.74 -5.10
CA ALA A 17 -13.25 -8.77 -6.10
C ALA A 17 -14.75 -8.89 -6.40
N ALA A 18 -15.27 -10.13 -6.51
CA ALA A 18 -16.69 -10.38 -6.70
C ALA A 18 -17.54 -9.91 -5.50
N LEU A 19 -17.09 -10.16 -4.27
CA LEU A 19 -17.75 -9.68 -3.05
C LEU A 19 -17.80 -8.14 -2.98
N ILE A 20 -16.73 -7.48 -3.38
CA ILE A 20 -16.63 -6.01 -3.44
C ILE A 20 -17.56 -5.43 -4.51
N CYS A 21 -17.63 -6.08 -5.68
CA CYS A 21 -18.59 -5.75 -6.73
C CYS A 21 -20.04 -5.87 -6.23
N LEU A 22 -20.40 -7.01 -5.62
CA LEU A 22 -21.72 -7.25 -5.04
C LEU A 22 -22.05 -6.23 -3.94
N SER A 23 -21.08 -5.88 -3.10
CA SER A 23 -21.22 -4.87 -2.05
C SER A 23 -21.54 -3.49 -2.64
N THR A 24 -20.89 -3.12 -3.74
CA THR A 24 -21.21 -1.87 -4.46
C THR A 24 -22.63 -1.89 -5.01
N LEU A 25 -23.02 -2.99 -5.68
CA LEU A 25 -24.36 -3.13 -6.24
C LEU A 25 -25.42 -3.06 -5.13
N ALA A 26 -25.15 -3.68 -3.98
CA ALA A 26 -26.01 -3.61 -2.80
C ALA A 26 -26.14 -2.16 -2.30
N GLY A 27 -25.04 -1.41 -2.23
CA GLY A 27 -25.04 0.01 -1.91
C GLY A 27 -25.88 0.83 -2.89
N ALA A 28 -25.66 0.63 -4.20
CA ALA A 28 -26.41 1.34 -5.24
C ALA A 28 -27.91 1.00 -5.23
N TRP A 29 -28.27 -0.24 -4.94
CA TRP A 29 -29.65 -0.68 -4.79
C TRP A 29 -30.30 -0.08 -3.55
N LEU A 30 -29.59 -0.06 -2.42
CA LEU A 30 -30.07 0.51 -1.16
C LEU A 30 -30.35 2.01 -1.29
N ALA A 31 -29.51 2.75 -2.03
CA ALA A 31 -29.72 4.17 -2.31
C ALA A 31 -31.07 4.42 -3.00
N ARG A 32 -31.45 3.58 -3.97
CA ARG A 32 -32.71 3.74 -4.70
C ARG A 32 -33.94 3.41 -3.86
N ARG A 33 -33.85 2.39 -2.99
CA ARG A 33 -35.02 1.94 -2.21
C ARG A 33 -35.28 2.78 -0.96
N LYS A 34 -34.25 3.34 -0.32
CA LYS A 34 -34.40 4.00 0.99
C LYS A 34 -33.75 5.38 1.03
N ALA A 35 -34.08 6.24 0.08
CA ALA A 35 -33.55 7.61 -0.05
C ALA A 35 -33.51 8.40 1.28
N ARG A 36 -34.51 8.25 2.16
CA ARG A 36 -34.55 8.92 3.49
C ARG A 36 -33.50 8.39 4.47
N GLN A 37 -33.11 7.11 4.40
CA GLN A 37 -32.09 6.52 5.28
C GLN A 37 -30.67 6.74 4.79
N VAL A 38 -30.49 7.17 3.53
CA VAL A 38 -29.17 7.33 2.89
C VAL A 38 -28.28 8.31 3.65
N THR A 39 -28.85 9.33 4.30
CA THR A 39 -28.03 10.30 5.05
C THR A 39 -27.34 9.67 6.26
N GLY A 40 -28.01 8.76 6.97
CA GLY A 40 -27.40 8.06 8.11
C GLY A 40 -26.27 7.14 7.64
N TRP A 41 -26.51 6.39 6.57
CA TRP A 41 -25.50 5.53 5.95
C TRP A 41 -24.31 6.32 5.40
N LEU A 42 -24.53 7.51 4.84
CA LEU A 42 -23.47 8.39 4.34
C LEU A 42 -22.55 8.87 5.48
N ALA A 43 -23.11 9.15 6.67
CA ALA A 43 -22.32 9.53 7.84
C ALA A 43 -21.43 8.37 8.32
N VAL A 44 -22.01 7.16 8.44
CA VAL A 44 -21.27 5.93 8.81
C VAL A 44 -20.16 5.65 7.80
N ALA A 45 -20.49 5.67 6.50
CA ALA A 45 -19.57 5.53 5.39
C ALA A 45 -18.38 6.49 5.48
N SER A 46 -18.67 7.78 5.65
CA SER A 46 -17.64 8.82 5.70
C SER A 46 -16.72 8.65 6.92
N ALA A 47 -17.28 8.25 8.06
CA ALA A 47 -16.50 7.97 9.25
C ALA A 47 -15.59 6.73 9.06
N LEU A 48 -16.09 5.67 8.44
CA LEU A 48 -15.29 4.48 8.13
C LEU A 48 -14.18 4.77 7.14
N MET A 49 -14.45 5.52 6.06
CA MET A 49 -13.43 5.97 5.11
C MET A 49 -12.33 6.79 5.79
N LEU A 50 -12.71 7.67 6.72
CA LEU A 50 -11.76 8.47 7.49
C LEU A 50 -10.88 7.58 8.37
N VAL A 51 -11.48 6.62 9.08
CA VAL A 51 -10.76 5.66 9.92
C VAL A 51 -9.77 4.84 9.09
N THR A 52 -10.20 4.26 7.96
CA THR A 52 -9.32 3.50 7.07
C THR A 52 -8.17 4.36 6.54
N ALA A 53 -8.44 5.59 6.09
CA ALA A 53 -7.39 6.47 5.60
C ALA A 53 -6.32 6.77 6.67
N LEU A 54 -6.75 6.95 7.93
CA LEU A 54 -5.86 7.37 9.03
C LEU A 54 -5.15 6.21 9.74
N ILE A 55 -5.80 5.05 9.88
CA ILE A 55 -5.28 3.92 10.67
C ILE A 55 -4.58 2.89 9.80
N ASP A 56 -5.01 2.75 8.54
CA ASP A 56 -4.51 1.71 7.63
C ASP A 56 -3.53 2.33 6.62
N MET A 57 -4.05 3.18 5.72
CA MET A 57 -3.27 3.68 4.58
C MET A 57 -2.12 4.62 4.97
N LEU A 58 -2.36 5.53 5.94
CA LEU A 58 -1.34 6.51 6.32
C LEU A 58 -0.13 5.87 7.04
N PRO A 59 -0.32 4.98 8.04
CA PRO A 59 0.79 4.26 8.65
C PRO A 59 1.53 3.37 7.65
N ASP A 60 0.82 2.69 6.74
CA ASP A 60 1.45 1.82 5.75
C ASP A 60 2.28 2.61 4.72
N ALA A 61 1.78 3.75 4.23
CA ALA A 61 2.55 4.64 3.37
C ALA A 61 3.84 5.14 4.07
N TRP A 62 3.76 5.43 5.37
CA TRP A 62 4.90 5.87 6.16
C TRP A 62 5.94 4.76 6.33
N ARG A 63 5.51 3.56 6.78
CA ARG A 63 6.41 2.40 6.97
C ARG A 63 7.05 2.00 5.64
N GLY A 64 6.25 1.88 4.58
CA GLY A 64 6.74 1.56 3.24
C GLY A 64 7.73 2.59 2.71
N ALA A 65 7.57 3.87 3.04
CA ALA A 65 8.54 4.89 2.66
C ALA A 65 9.87 4.76 3.40
N VAL A 66 9.83 4.53 4.72
CA VAL A 66 11.04 4.31 5.53
C VAL A 66 11.80 3.07 5.05
N GLU A 67 11.09 1.97 4.81
CA GLU A 67 11.68 0.70 4.36
C GLU A 67 12.31 0.79 2.97
N ASN A 68 11.69 1.53 2.06
CA ASN A 68 12.15 1.66 0.67
C ASN A 68 13.06 2.88 0.42
N GLY A 69 13.43 3.61 1.48
CA GLY A 69 14.27 4.80 1.38
C GLY A 69 13.63 5.96 0.61
N VAL A 70 12.30 6.03 0.60
CA VAL A 70 11.54 7.14 0.00
C VAL A 70 11.46 8.26 1.05
N PRO A 71 11.82 9.50 0.69
CA PRO A 71 11.77 10.59 1.66
C PRO A 71 10.32 10.91 2.04
N LEU A 72 10.08 11.09 3.34
CA LEU A 72 8.74 11.28 3.90
C LEU A 72 8.00 12.52 3.37
N TRP A 73 8.74 13.56 2.95
CA TRP A 73 8.14 14.72 2.30
C TRP A 73 7.47 14.36 0.96
N ALA A 74 7.99 13.36 0.23
CA ALA A 74 7.40 12.91 -1.02
C ALA A 74 6.05 12.22 -0.77
N VAL A 75 5.94 11.42 0.29
CA VAL A 75 4.66 10.85 0.75
C VAL A 75 3.69 11.95 1.16
N GLY A 76 4.15 12.95 1.92
CA GLY A 76 3.34 14.11 2.29
C GLY A 76 2.81 14.88 1.08
N LEU A 77 3.65 15.12 0.07
CA LEU A 77 3.24 15.74 -1.19
C LEU A 77 2.28 14.85 -1.98
N ALA A 78 2.46 13.53 -1.96
CA ALA A 78 1.55 12.59 -2.60
C ALA A 78 0.16 12.66 -1.97
N ILE A 79 0.06 12.60 -0.63
CA ILE A 79 -1.19 12.80 0.12
C ILE A 79 -1.84 14.13 -0.24
N LEU A 80 -1.07 15.22 -0.20
CA LEU A 80 -1.57 16.55 -0.54
C LEU A 80 -2.07 16.60 -1.99
N SER A 81 -1.35 15.97 -2.93
CA SER A 81 -1.73 15.94 -4.34
C SER A 81 -3.06 15.21 -4.54
N GLY A 82 -3.24 14.03 -3.95
CA GLY A 82 -4.50 13.28 -4.03
C GLY A 82 -5.67 14.05 -3.43
N PHE A 83 -5.44 14.69 -2.28
CA PHE A 83 -6.43 15.56 -1.64
C PHE A 83 -6.81 16.76 -2.52
N LEU A 84 -5.83 17.43 -3.11
CA LEU A 84 -6.04 18.62 -3.95
C LEU A 84 -6.73 18.26 -5.27
N VAL A 85 -6.37 17.15 -5.91
CA VAL A 85 -7.01 16.68 -7.15
C VAL A 85 -8.51 16.48 -6.93
N ILE A 86 -8.90 15.77 -5.88
CA ILE A 86 -10.33 15.60 -5.54
C ILE A 86 -10.97 16.93 -5.16
N THR A 87 -10.27 17.78 -4.41
CA THR A 87 -10.77 19.11 -4.07
C THR A 87 -11.06 19.93 -5.32
N TYR A 88 -10.16 19.91 -6.30
CA TYR A 88 -10.29 20.62 -7.56
C TYR A 88 -11.52 20.15 -8.35
N PHE A 89 -11.71 18.83 -8.47
CA PHE A 89 -12.88 18.27 -9.17
C PHE A 89 -14.19 18.46 -8.41
N THR A 90 -14.17 18.54 -7.08
CA THR A 90 -15.38 18.70 -6.24
C THR A 90 -15.77 20.16 -5.99
N ARG A 91 -14.85 21.13 -6.12
CA ARG A 91 -15.07 22.55 -5.75
C ARG A 91 -16.13 23.26 -6.60
N LYS A 92 -16.39 22.82 -7.83
CA LYS A 92 -17.38 23.45 -8.74
C LYS A 92 -18.71 22.70 -8.83
N GLY A 93 -18.87 21.59 -8.12
CA GLY A 93 -20.12 20.81 -8.08
C GLY A 93 -21.21 21.41 -7.18
N CYS A 94 -20.90 22.41 -6.35
CA CYS A 94 -21.90 23.20 -5.62
C CYS A 94 -22.56 24.20 -6.59
N GLY A 95 -23.51 23.70 -7.38
CA GLY A 95 -24.41 24.53 -8.15
C GLY A 95 -25.20 25.43 -7.20
N HIS A 96 -24.83 26.70 -7.13
CA HIS A 96 -25.79 27.73 -6.77
C HIS A 96 -26.90 27.66 -7.82
N GLU A 97 -28.12 27.36 -7.38
CA GLU A 97 -29.32 27.65 -8.16
C GLU A 97 -29.29 29.14 -8.50
N HIS A 98 -29.16 29.46 -9.79
CA HIS A 98 -29.54 30.78 -10.28
C HIS A 98 -31.07 30.84 -10.32
N THR A 99 -31.70 31.00 -9.16
CA THR A 99 -33.06 31.53 -9.07
C THR A 99 -32.96 33.06 -9.15
N GLY A 100 -33.07 33.60 -10.37
CA GLY A 100 -33.14 35.03 -10.64
C GLY A 100 -34.01 35.30 -11.88
N PRO A 101 -34.95 36.26 -11.83
CA PRO A 101 -36.07 36.33 -12.75
C PRO A 101 -35.70 36.88 -14.13
N ALA A 102 -36.60 36.60 -15.08
CA ALA A 102 -36.63 37.03 -16.48
C ALA A 102 -36.04 38.42 -16.74
N GLY A 103 -35.12 38.50 -17.70
CA GLY A 103 -34.66 39.78 -18.23
C GLY A 103 -33.60 39.62 -19.33
N GLY A 104 -33.98 40.01 -20.56
CA GLY A 104 -33.04 40.49 -21.56
C GLY A 104 -32.63 39.51 -22.65
N ASN A 105 -33.24 39.67 -23.83
CA ASN A 105 -32.77 39.12 -25.10
C ASN A 105 -31.35 39.61 -25.40
N HIS A 106 -30.33 38.82 -25.09
CA HIS A 106 -29.00 38.98 -25.68
C HIS A 106 -28.46 37.61 -26.10
N ALA A 107 -28.28 37.45 -27.41
CA ALA A 107 -27.55 36.35 -28.00
C ALA A 107 -26.04 36.68 -27.98
N PRO A 108 -25.27 36.02 -27.12
CA PRO A 108 -23.94 35.60 -27.55
C PRO A 108 -23.60 34.16 -27.14
N GLY A 109 -23.15 33.37 -28.11
CA GLY A 109 -22.08 32.39 -27.91
C GLY A 109 -22.49 30.95 -27.62
N LEU A 110 -22.72 30.18 -28.68
CA LEU A 110 -22.69 28.70 -28.69
C LEU A 110 -21.42 28.14 -28.00
N HIS A 111 -20.32 28.90 -28.06
CA HIS A 111 -19.05 28.57 -27.40
C HIS A 111 -19.09 28.63 -25.86
N ARG A 112 -19.92 29.50 -25.28
CA ARG A 112 -20.11 29.57 -23.82
C ARG A 112 -20.92 28.40 -23.32
N ARG A 113 -21.96 27.97 -24.06
CA ARG A 113 -22.72 26.75 -23.75
C ARG A 113 -21.87 25.49 -23.86
N VAL A 114 -21.02 25.35 -24.87
CA VAL A 114 -20.13 24.17 -24.96
C VAL A 114 -19.13 24.18 -23.81
N LYS A 115 -18.55 25.33 -23.45
CA LYS A 115 -17.61 25.44 -22.32
C LYS A 115 -18.29 25.26 -20.96
N GLU A 116 -19.50 25.76 -20.78
CA GLU A 116 -20.34 25.55 -19.59
C GLU A 116 -20.80 24.10 -19.49
N VAL A 117 -21.23 23.46 -20.58
CA VAL A 117 -21.65 22.05 -20.60
C VAL A 117 -20.44 21.11 -20.41
N LEU A 118 -19.28 21.39 -21.02
CA LEU A 118 -18.04 20.64 -20.72
C LEU A 118 -17.62 20.84 -19.27
N SER A 119 -17.66 22.07 -18.75
CA SER A 119 -17.29 22.36 -17.37
C SER A 119 -18.30 21.81 -16.36
N ALA A 120 -19.59 21.75 -16.68
CA ALA A 120 -20.60 21.15 -15.80
C ALA A 120 -20.54 19.61 -15.87
N ALA A 121 -20.40 19.04 -17.07
CA ALA A 121 -20.28 17.59 -17.23
C ALA A 121 -19.00 17.06 -16.56
N VAL A 122 -17.84 17.69 -16.78
CA VAL A 122 -16.58 17.25 -16.19
C VAL A 122 -16.54 17.50 -14.67
N PHE A 123 -17.18 18.55 -14.15
CA PHE A 123 -17.02 18.96 -12.74
C PHE A 123 -18.21 18.69 -11.80
N SER A 124 -19.37 18.21 -12.26
CA SER A 124 -20.55 18.06 -11.38
C SER A 124 -21.10 16.64 -11.20
N GLY A 125 -20.45 15.61 -11.74
CA GLY A 125 -20.81 14.21 -11.45
C GLY A 125 -20.01 13.18 -12.24
N LEU A 126 -19.63 13.52 -13.47
CA LEU A 126 -18.82 12.65 -14.33
C LEU A 126 -17.37 12.54 -13.81
N GLY A 127 -16.76 13.67 -13.43
CA GLY A 127 -15.42 13.70 -12.85
C GLY A 127 -15.34 12.95 -11.53
N THR A 128 -16.34 13.10 -10.67
CA THR A 128 -16.41 12.33 -9.41
C THR A 128 -16.58 10.83 -9.67
N ALA A 129 -17.47 10.45 -10.59
CA ALA A 129 -17.65 9.05 -10.94
C ALA A 129 -16.39 8.43 -11.56
N ALA A 130 -15.70 9.14 -12.45
CA ALA A 130 -14.42 8.72 -13.01
C ALA A 130 -13.33 8.60 -11.93
N ALA A 131 -13.22 9.58 -11.04
CA ALA A 131 -12.28 9.54 -9.92
C ALA A 131 -12.54 8.34 -9.00
N LEU A 132 -13.82 8.03 -8.70
CA LEU A 132 -14.20 6.83 -7.94
C LEU A 132 -13.85 5.54 -8.70
N SER A 133 -14.08 5.46 -10.01
CA SER A 133 -13.69 4.28 -10.78
C SER A 133 -12.18 4.06 -10.79
N VAL A 134 -11.39 5.13 -10.94
CA VAL A 134 -9.92 5.07 -10.86
C VAL A 134 -9.47 4.67 -9.46
N HIS A 135 -10.03 5.26 -8.43
CA HIS A 135 -9.76 4.92 -7.02
C HIS A 135 -9.97 3.41 -6.78
N ARG A 136 -11.09 2.86 -7.24
CA ARG A 136 -11.40 1.43 -7.14
C ARG A 136 -10.50 0.52 -7.96
N ALA A 137 -9.95 1.00 -9.07
CA ALA A 137 -8.89 0.26 -9.77
C ALA A 137 -7.63 0.17 -8.91
N VAL A 138 -7.30 1.23 -8.17
CA VAL A 138 -6.18 1.17 -7.22
C VAL A 138 -6.48 0.22 -6.06
N GLU A 139 -7.70 0.20 -5.52
CA GLU A 139 -8.10 -0.79 -4.51
C GLU A 139 -8.01 -2.24 -5.02
N GLY A 140 -8.40 -2.46 -6.29
CA GLY A 140 -8.22 -3.73 -6.96
C GLY A 140 -6.75 -4.15 -7.04
N ALA A 141 -5.87 -3.20 -7.39
CA ALA A 141 -4.44 -3.45 -7.41
C ALA A 141 -3.90 -3.82 -6.02
N THR A 142 -4.37 -3.15 -4.95
CA THR A 142 -3.97 -3.49 -3.58
C THR A 142 -4.49 -4.85 -3.12
N LEU A 143 -5.71 -5.25 -3.52
CA LEU A 143 -6.24 -6.61 -3.23
C LEU A 143 -5.40 -7.73 -3.82
N ALA A 144 -4.79 -7.51 -4.98
CA ALA A 144 -3.88 -8.47 -5.58
C ALA A 144 -2.62 -8.68 -4.72
N LEU A 145 -2.26 -7.68 -3.90
CA LEU A 145 -1.10 -7.70 -3.01
C LEU A 145 -1.46 -8.19 -1.60
N THR A 146 -2.69 -7.98 -1.15
CA THR A 146 -3.13 -8.29 0.22
C THR A 146 -4.44 -9.09 0.24
N THR A 147 -4.36 -10.38 0.54
CA THR A 147 -5.54 -11.27 0.67
C THR A 147 -5.93 -11.53 2.12
N SER A 148 -5.92 -10.50 2.97
CA SER A 148 -6.40 -10.63 4.35
C SER A 148 -7.93 -10.54 4.41
N ALA A 149 -8.57 -11.47 5.13
CA ALA A 149 -10.02 -11.46 5.32
C ALA A 149 -10.53 -10.15 5.93
N ILE A 150 -9.74 -9.53 6.82
CA ILE A 150 -10.08 -8.26 7.46
C ILE A 150 -10.10 -7.13 6.43
N VAL A 151 -9.10 -7.07 5.55
CA VAL A 151 -9.01 -6.09 4.45
C VAL A 151 -10.20 -6.26 3.50
N VAL A 152 -10.55 -7.49 3.14
CA VAL A 152 -11.73 -7.75 2.28
C VAL A 152 -13.01 -7.26 2.93
N ILE A 153 -13.22 -7.51 4.22
CA ILE A 153 -14.40 -7.03 4.96
C ILE A 153 -14.43 -5.49 4.98
N ALA A 154 -13.29 -4.85 5.26
CA ALA A 154 -13.19 -3.39 5.24
C ALA A 154 -13.55 -2.81 3.86
N LEU A 155 -13.01 -3.40 2.79
CA LEU A 155 -13.29 -3.01 1.40
C LEU A 155 -14.74 -3.28 0.98
N MET A 156 -15.39 -4.32 1.50
CA MET A 156 -16.83 -4.54 1.27
C MET A 156 -17.68 -3.41 1.87
N VAL A 157 -17.39 -3.01 3.11
CA VAL A 157 -18.11 -1.91 3.78
C VAL A 157 -17.83 -0.58 3.07
N HIS A 158 -16.59 -0.37 2.66
CA HIS A 158 -16.17 0.76 1.83
C HIS A 158 -16.94 0.81 0.50
N SER A 159 -16.91 -0.28 -0.26
CA SER A 159 -17.57 -0.37 -1.58
C SER A 159 -19.09 -0.20 -1.52
N THR A 160 -19.73 -0.69 -0.45
CA THR A 160 -21.16 -0.44 -0.21
C THR A 160 -21.44 1.05 -0.09
N SER A 161 -20.58 1.76 0.65
CA SER A 161 -20.65 3.20 0.86
C SER A 161 -20.45 3.99 -0.43
N GLU A 162 -19.51 3.56 -1.27
CA GLU A 162 -19.29 4.18 -2.58
C GLU A 162 -20.46 3.94 -3.55
N GLY A 163 -21.04 2.73 -3.56
CA GLY A 163 -22.22 2.44 -4.39
C GLY A 163 -23.42 3.33 -4.04
N LEU A 164 -23.62 3.59 -2.74
CA LEU A 164 -24.59 4.57 -2.24
C LEU A 164 -24.25 5.99 -2.75
N ALA A 165 -23.02 6.44 -2.52
CA ALA A 165 -22.57 7.78 -2.88
C ALA A 165 -22.68 8.04 -4.39
N LEU A 166 -22.16 7.13 -5.22
CA LEU A 166 -22.22 7.20 -6.67
C LEU A 166 -23.66 7.30 -7.18
N THR A 167 -24.58 6.52 -6.59
CA THR A 167 -25.99 6.56 -6.94
C THR A 167 -26.61 7.91 -6.60
N THR A 168 -26.35 8.44 -5.40
CA THR A 168 -26.89 9.75 -5.01
C THR A 168 -26.35 10.89 -5.86
N LEU A 169 -25.05 10.87 -6.20
CA LEU A 169 -24.43 11.92 -7.00
C LEU A 169 -24.92 11.91 -8.45
N LEU A 170 -25.08 10.72 -9.04
CA LEU A 170 -25.58 10.60 -10.42
C LEU A 170 -27.07 10.90 -10.53
N ASP A 171 -27.86 10.57 -9.50
CA ASP A 171 -29.27 10.94 -9.40
C ASP A 171 -29.42 12.47 -9.31
N MET A 172 -28.64 13.13 -8.45
CA MET A 172 -28.58 14.59 -8.39
C MET A 172 -28.12 15.23 -9.70
N ALA A 173 -27.19 14.60 -10.43
CA ALA A 173 -26.72 15.07 -11.73
C ALA A 173 -27.65 14.70 -12.91
N SER A 174 -28.78 14.01 -12.65
CA SER A 174 -29.70 13.50 -13.68
C SER A 174 -29.00 12.66 -14.78
N ARG A 175 -27.98 11.87 -14.39
CA ARG A 175 -27.20 11.03 -15.32
C ARG A 175 -27.59 9.56 -15.20
N ARG A 176 -27.38 8.81 -16.28
CA ARG A 176 -27.63 7.37 -16.32
C ARG A 176 -26.67 6.65 -15.37
N LEU A 177 -27.21 6.01 -14.33
CA LEU A 177 -26.44 5.28 -13.31
C LEU A 177 -25.76 4.02 -13.85
N ALA A 178 -26.43 3.28 -14.74
CA ALA A 178 -25.99 1.97 -15.21
C ALA A 178 -24.54 1.93 -15.74
N PRO A 179 -24.10 2.77 -16.69
CA PRO A 179 -22.74 2.69 -17.23
C PRO A 179 -21.66 2.97 -16.17
N TRP A 180 -21.91 3.93 -15.28
CA TRP A 180 -20.97 4.26 -14.20
C TRP A 180 -20.90 3.18 -13.13
N LEU A 181 -22.03 2.56 -12.81
CA LEU A 181 -22.06 1.45 -11.87
C LEU A 181 -21.31 0.23 -12.44
N VAL A 182 -21.49 -0.08 -13.73
CA VAL A 182 -20.73 -1.13 -14.42
C VAL A 182 -19.23 -0.81 -14.41
N LEU A 183 -18.86 0.43 -14.78
CA LEU A 183 -17.46 0.85 -14.79
C LEU A 183 -16.81 0.68 -13.41
N SER A 184 -17.49 1.14 -12.35
CA SER A 184 -17.00 1.00 -10.98
C SER A 184 -16.96 -0.46 -10.53
N CYS A 185 -17.90 -1.31 -10.96
CA CYS A 185 -17.88 -2.74 -10.63
C CYS A 185 -16.73 -3.50 -11.32
N VAL A 186 -16.37 -3.09 -12.55
CA VAL A 186 -15.28 -3.70 -13.32
C VAL A 186 -13.91 -3.16 -12.91
N SER A 187 -13.83 -1.96 -12.35
CA SER A 187 -12.54 -1.34 -12.08
C SER A 187 -11.65 -2.06 -11.06
N PRO A 188 -12.14 -2.70 -9.96
CA PRO A 188 -11.28 -3.52 -9.10
C PRO A 188 -10.65 -4.71 -9.84
N ALA A 189 -11.42 -5.37 -10.72
CA ALA A 189 -10.90 -6.44 -11.56
C ALA A 189 -9.80 -5.93 -12.52
N ALA A 190 -10.00 -4.75 -13.12
CA ALA A 190 -8.98 -4.10 -13.93
C ALA A 190 -7.73 -3.78 -13.09
N GLY A 191 -7.90 -3.33 -11.85
CA GLY A 191 -6.83 -3.12 -10.88
C GLY A 191 -5.99 -4.36 -10.62
N ILE A 192 -6.65 -5.49 -10.33
CA ILE A 192 -6.02 -6.79 -10.12
C ILE A 192 -5.21 -7.21 -11.36
N LEU A 193 -5.78 -7.02 -12.56
CA LEU A 193 -5.10 -7.35 -13.81
C LEU A 193 -3.87 -6.45 -14.05
N ILE A 194 -3.98 -5.14 -13.77
CA ILE A 194 -2.84 -4.22 -13.92
C ILE A 194 -1.73 -4.59 -12.94
N ALA A 195 -2.06 -4.87 -11.68
CA ALA A 195 -1.07 -5.25 -10.67
C ALA A 195 -0.36 -6.57 -10.98
N THR A 196 -1.05 -7.53 -11.60
CA THR A 196 -0.46 -8.81 -12.00
C THR A 196 0.47 -8.68 -13.22
N ILE A 197 0.17 -7.77 -14.15
CA ILE A 197 0.97 -7.57 -15.37
C ILE A 197 2.14 -6.61 -15.14
N SER A 198 2.00 -5.64 -14.25
CA SER A 198 2.98 -4.57 -14.01
C SER A 198 3.27 -4.42 -12.52
N PRO A 199 4.21 -5.22 -11.96
CA PRO A 199 4.61 -5.07 -10.57
C PRO A 199 5.20 -3.67 -10.33
N LEU A 200 4.68 -2.99 -9.32
CA LEU A 200 5.08 -1.62 -9.01
C LEU A 200 6.50 -1.61 -8.43
N PRO A 201 7.36 -0.65 -8.83
CA PRO A 201 8.64 -0.47 -8.18
C PRO A 201 8.43 -0.18 -6.67
N PRO A 202 9.25 -0.76 -5.77
CA PRO A 202 9.06 -0.60 -4.32
C PRO A 202 9.05 0.86 -3.83
N ARG A 203 9.72 1.75 -4.57
CA ARG A 203 9.74 3.20 -4.26
C ARG A 203 8.44 3.92 -4.65
N VAL A 204 7.67 3.38 -5.58
CA VAL A 204 6.44 3.99 -6.11
C VAL A 204 5.23 3.62 -5.25
N GLU A 205 5.24 2.43 -4.64
CA GLU A 205 4.18 1.94 -3.76
C GLU A 205 3.79 2.94 -2.64
N PRO A 206 4.69 3.41 -1.76
CA PRO A 206 4.30 4.33 -0.68
C PRO A 206 3.82 5.68 -1.21
N ILE A 207 4.26 6.10 -2.39
CA ILE A 207 3.78 7.32 -3.06
C ILE A 207 2.33 7.12 -3.50
N LEU A 208 2.02 5.99 -4.14
CA LEU A 208 0.66 5.67 -4.57
C LEU A 208 -0.30 5.53 -3.38
N ILE A 209 0.11 4.82 -2.32
CA ILE A 209 -0.69 4.71 -1.09
C ILE A 209 -0.92 6.11 -0.50
N GLY A 210 0.10 6.98 -0.50
CA GLY A 210 -0.04 8.39 -0.11
C GLY A 210 -1.11 9.13 -0.93
N VAL A 211 -1.07 9.05 -2.26
CA VAL A 211 -2.11 9.68 -3.12
C VAL A 211 -3.50 9.16 -2.77
N VAL A 212 -3.66 7.84 -2.62
CA VAL A 212 -4.94 7.19 -2.28
C VAL A 212 -5.45 7.66 -0.92
N ALA A 213 -4.57 7.72 0.09
CA ALA A 213 -4.91 8.22 1.42
C ALA A 213 -5.40 9.67 1.36
N GLY A 214 -4.76 10.52 0.56
CA GLY A 214 -5.19 11.91 0.33
C GLY A 214 -6.57 12.02 -0.32
N VAL A 215 -6.84 11.17 -1.32
CA VAL A 215 -8.15 11.07 -1.99
C VAL A 215 -9.24 10.68 -0.99
N LEU A 216 -9.01 9.61 -0.21
CA LEU A 216 -9.93 9.10 0.80
C LEU A 216 -10.20 10.11 1.92
N LEU A 217 -9.15 10.78 2.39
CA LEU A 217 -9.27 11.80 3.42
C LEU A 217 -10.17 12.93 2.94
N ARG A 218 -10.00 13.39 1.69
CA ARG A 218 -10.83 14.45 1.13
C ARG A 218 -12.30 14.04 1.02
N THR A 219 -12.58 12.85 0.47
CA THR A 219 -13.95 12.36 0.27
C THR A 219 -14.66 12.13 1.61
N ALA A 220 -13.96 11.56 2.60
CA ALA A 220 -14.46 11.38 3.95
C ALA A 220 -14.81 12.72 4.62
N LEU A 221 -13.96 13.74 4.51
CA LEU A 221 -14.23 15.07 5.07
C LEU A 221 -15.42 15.77 4.40
N VAL A 222 -15.59 15.63 3.08
CA VAL A 222 -16.81 16.13 2.39
C VAL A 222 -18.04 15.45 2.96
N GLY A 223 -18.03 14.13 3.00
CA GLY A 223 -19.19 13.34 3.43
C GLY A 223 -19.57 13.62 4.88
N LEU A 224 -18.58 13.75 5.77
CA LEU A 224 -18.80 14.13 7.16
C LEU A 224 -19.35 15.56 7.28
N LYS A 225 -18.84 16.52 6.50
CA LYS A 225 -19.36 17.89 6.47
C LYS A 225 -20.81 17.95 5.99
N LEU A 226 -21.16 17.19 4.95
CA LEU A 226 -22.52 17.10 4.43
C LEU A 226 -23.47 16.47 5.46
N ALA A 227 -23.01 15.43 6.16
CA ALA A 227 -23.76 14.83 7.26
C ALA A 227 -23.97 15.84 8.41
N ALA A 228 -22.95 16.60 8.79
CA ALA A 228 -23.05 17.61 9.85
C ALA A 228 -24.05 18.72 9.50
N ILE A 229 -24.03 19.26 8.27
CA ILE A 229 -24.98 20.29 7.82
C ILE A 229 -26.42 19.75 7.89
N ARG A 230 -26.67 18.54 7.38
CA ARG A 230 -28.01 17.92 7.45
C ARG A 230 -28.47 17.61 8.87
N GLN A 231 -27.55 17.41 9.81
CA GLN A 231 -27.85 17.26 11.23
C GLN A 231 -28.24 18.59 11.88
N ALA A 232 -27.56 19.68 11.53
CA ALA A 232 -27.94 21.02 11.96
C ALA A 232 -29.35 21.41 11.48
N ASP A 233 -29.72 21.01 10.25
CA ASP A 233 -31.06 21.22 9.68
C ASP A 233 -32.16 20.32 10.29
N GLY A 234 -31.84 19.49 11.30
CA GLY A 234 -32.78 18.57 11.94
C GLY A 234 -33.20 17.37 11.07
N ARG A 235 -32.61 17.21 9.87
CA ARG A 235 -32.93 16.12 8.93
C ARG A 235 -32.21 14.80 9.27
N LEU A 236 -31.25 14.84 10.21
CA LEU A 236 -30.57 13.67 10.75
C LEU A 236 -30.86 13.52 12.25
N PRO A 237 -31.55 12.45 12.67
CA PRO A 237 -31.68 12.08 14.07
C PRO A 237 -30.31 11.88 14.73
N LYS A 238 -30.13 12.44 15.95
CA LYS A 238 -28.91 12.25 16.78
C LYS A 238 -28.50 10.78 16.93
N ARG A 239 -29.47 9.86 16.89
CA ARG A 239 -29.26 8.40 16.95
C ARG A 239 -28.35 7.88 15.81
N HIS A 240 -28.45 8.43 14.61
CA HIS A 240 -27.63 8.00 13.47
C HIS A 240 -26.18 8.47 13.58
N ALA A 241 -25.96 9.67 14.12
CA ALA A 241 -24.61 10.17 14.41
C ALA A 241 -23.92 9.29 15.46
N VAL A 242 -24.64 8.92 16.53
CA VAL A 242 -24.13 7.99 17.55
C VAL A 242 -23.81 6.62 16.95
N SER A 243 -24.67 6.08 16.08
CA SER A 243 -24.38 4.80 15.41
C SER A 243 -23.16 4.89 14.49
N ALA A 244 -22.96 6.02 13.79
CA ALA A 244 -21.79 6.22 12.93
C ALA A 244 -20.49 6.25 13.73
N ILE A 245 -20.48 7.00 14.84
CA ILE A 245 -19.33 7.06 15.75
C ILE A 245 -19.07 5.68 16.36
N GLY A 246 -20.12 4.99 16.80
CA GLY A 246 -20.00 3.65 17.39
C GLY A 246 -19.38 2.65 16.40
N VAL A 247 -19.95 2.53 15.19
CA VAL A 247 -19.46 1.61 14.15
C VAL A 247 -18.02 1.96 13.74
N ALA A 248 -17.72 3.23 13.51
CA ALA A 248 -16.37 3.67 13.16
C ALA A 248 -15.37 3.39 14.29
N GLY A 249 -15.76 3.61 15.55
CA GLY A 249 -14.95 3.29 16.73
C GLY A 249 -14.68 1.78 16.86
N THR A 250 -15.69 0.94 16.65
CA THR A 250 -15.51 -0.53 16.69
C THR A 250 -14.55 -0.99 15.59
N VAL A 251 -14.70 -0.50 14.36
CA VAL A 251 -13.79 -0.85 13.25
C VAL A 251 -12.38 -0.34 13.52
N ALA A 252 -12.23 0.89 14.03
CA ALA A 252 -10.92 1.43 14.42
C ALA A 252 -10.23 0.55 15.45
N VAL A 253 -10.94 0.13 16.50
CA VAL A 253 -10.40 -0.76 17.54
C VAL A 253 -10.01 -2.12 16.94
N LEU A 254 -10.82 -2.69 16.05
CA LEU A 254 -10.49 -3.96 15.39
C LEU A 254 -9.24 -3.85 14.51
N LEU A 255 -9.10 -2.78 13.72
CA LEU A 255 -7.91 -2.53 12.91
C LEU A 255 -6.67 -2.37 13.79
N VAL A 256 -6.75 -1.54 14.83
CA VAL A 256 -5.63 -1.34 15.78
C VAL A 256 -5.27 -2.65 16.49
N ALA A 257 -6.25 -3.43 16.95
CA ALA A 257 -6.01 -4.72 17.58
C ALA A 257 -5.34 -5.71 16.61
N ALA A 258 -5.75 -5.72 15.34
CA ALA A 258 -5.13 -6.54 14.31
C ALA A 258 -3.66 -6.17 14.08
N HIS A 259 -3.31 -4.87 14.14
CA HIS A 259 -1.91 -4.42 14.06
C HIS A 259 -1.10 -4.70 15.33
N LEU A 260 -1.74 -4.68 16.51
CA LEU A 260 -1.06 -4.84 17.79
C LEU A 260 -0.82 -6.29 18.20
N LEU A 261 -1.59 -7.25 17.69
CA LEU A 261 -1.42 -8.67 17.98
C LEU A 261 -0.17 -9.21 17.26
N PRO A 262 0.99 -9.31 17.93
CA PRO A 262 2.22 -9.75 17.32
C PRO A 262 2.28 -11.26 17.49
N GLY A 263 1.66 -12.01 16.58
CA GLY A 263 1.69 -13.47 16.68
C GLY A 263 0.45 -14.15 16.14
N GLY A 264 0.48 -14.40 14.84
CA GLY A 264 -0.52 -15.23 14.19
C GLY A 264 0.02 -15.95 12.96
N GLY A 265 1.33 -16.18 12.83
CA GLY A 265 1.89 -17.16 11.88
C GLY A 265 1.43 -17.08 10.42
N GLU A 266 0.89 -15.95 9.95
CA GLU A 266 0.67 -15.75 8.52
C GLU A 266 2.04 -15.47 7.94
N HIS A 267 2.71 -16.54 7.50
CA HIS A 267 3.70 -16.40 6.45
C HIS A 267 3.09 -15.46 5.41
N PRO A 268 3.73 -14.32 5.06
CA PRO A 268 3.30 -13.59 3.89
C PRO A 268 3.36 -14.61 2.76
N VAL A 269 2.20 -15.08 2.32
CA VAL A 269 2.11 -15.86 1.10
C VAL A 269 2.60 -14.87 0.06
N ALA A 270 3.86 -15.05 -0.34
CA ALA A 270 4.51 -14.30 -1.39
C ALA A 270 3.78 -14.62 -2.70
N THR A 271 2.58 -14.07 -2.85
CA THR A 271 1.66 -14.32 -3.95
C THR A 271 1.94 -13.35 -5.11
N GLY A 272 3.15 -12.79 -5.16
CA GLY A 272 3.60 -11.85 -6.18
C GLY A 272 4.58 -12.43 -7.21
N GLN A 273 4.94 -13.72 -7.16
CA GLN A 273 5.93 -14.29 -8.09
C GLN A 273 5.57 -15.70 -8.62
N MET A 274 4.47 -15.83 -9.34
CA MET A 274 4.24 -16.90 -10.33
C MET A 274 3.32 -16.30 -11.41
N MET A 275 3.63 -16.08 -12.68
CA MET A 275 4.51 -16.70 -13.71
C MET A 275 4.85 -15.58 -14.73
N VAL A 276 5.96 -15.48 -15.45
CA VAL A 276 6.72 -16.45 -16.25
C VAL A 276 8.20 -16.27 -15.94
N ARG A 277 8.77 -17.22 -15.20
CA ARG A 277 10.22 -17.39 -15.15
C ARG A 277 10.52 -18.58 -16.05
N LEU A 278 11.29 -18.36 -17.12
CA LEU A 278 11.97 -19.45 -17.85
C LEU A 278 12.55 -20.44 -16.84
N PRO A 279 12.64 -21.75 -17.15
CA PRO A 279 13.09 -22.79 -16.22
C PRO A 279 14.32 -22.31 -15.47
N GLN A 280 14.09 -21.87 -14.24
CA GLN A 280 15.16 -21.34 -13.43
C GLN A 280 15.83 -22.57 -12.82
N PRO A 281 17.16 -22.69 -12.90
CA PRO A 281 17.86 -23.78 -12.21
C PRO A 281 17.39 -23.78 -10.76
N ALA A 282 17.10 -24.97 -10.24
CA ALA A 282 16.46 -25.19 -8.94
C ALA A 282 16.99 -24.19 -7.90
N PRO A 283 16.10 -23.50 -7.15
CA PRO A 283 16.54 -22.54 -6.15
C PRO A 283 17.45 -23.29 -5.17
N THR A 284 18.72 -22.91 -5.16
CA THR A 284 19.66 -23.32 -4.12
C THR A 284 19.02 -22.93 -2.79
N PRO A 285 18.87 -23.85 -1.82
CA PRO A 285 18.19 -23.55 -0.56
C PRO A 285 18.82 -22.29 0.02
N THR A 286 18.02 -21.25 0.23
CA THR A 286 18.49 -20.01 0.84
C THR A 286 19.02 -20.39 2.22
N PRO A 287 20.34 -20.28 2.48
CA PRO A 287 20.88 -20.64 3.78
C PRO A 287 20.20 -19.76 4.82
N THR A 288 19.65 -20.40 5.85
CA THR A 288 19.14 -19.72 7.04
C THR A 288 20.22 -18.74 7.49
N ARG A 289 19.91 -17.43 7.47
CA ARG A 289 20.86 -16.38 7.84
C ARG A 289 21.28 -16.58 9.29
N PHE A 290 22.43 -17.21 9.48
CA PHE A 290 23.02 -17.42 10.78
C PHE A 290 23.36 -16.06 11.41
N SER A 291 22.80 -15.81 12.59
CA SER A 291 23.02 -14.57 13.34
C SER A 291 23.82 -14.91 14.61
N PRO A 292 25.15 -14.70 14.59
CA PRO A 292 26.00 -15.01 15.73
C PRO A 292 25.65 -14.09 16.90
N VAL A 293 25.48 -14.69 18.08
CA VAL A 293 25.15 -13.97 19.34
C VAL A 293 26.39 -13.55 20.14
N SER A 294 27.57 -14.09 19.81
CA SER A 294 28.85 -13.75 20.44
C SER A 294 29.99 -13.81 19.42
N ARG A 295 31.14 -13.18 19.73
CA ARG A 295 32.34 -13.23 18.87
C ARG A 295 32.85 -14.66 18.71
N GLU A 296 32.80 -15.46 19.77
CA GLU A 296 33.16 -16.89 19.75
C GLU A 296 32.24 -17.68 18.83
N HIS A 297 30.94 -17.38 18.84
CA HIS A 297 29.98 -18.03 17.97
C HIS A 297 30.19 -17.64 16.49
N LEU A 298 30.52 -16.38 16.21
CA LEU A 298 30.93 -15.91 14.87
C LEU A 298 32.18 -16.68 14.40
N ARG A 299 33.21 -16.77 15.25
CA ARG A 299 34.45 -17.49 14.94
C ARG A 299 34.20 -18.98 14.70
N ALA A 300 33.42 -19.64 15.54
CA ALA A 300 33.05 -21.05 15.37
C ALA A 300 32.30 -21.28 14.04
N ALA A 301 31.39 -20.39 13.67
CA ALA A 301 30.66 -20.47 12.41
C ALA A 301 31.56 -20.33 11.18
N VAL A 302 32.52 -19.40 11.22
CA VAL A 302 33.52 -19.25 10.16
C VAL A 302 34.44 -20.46 10.09
N ALA A 303 34.91 -20.96 11.24
CA ALA A 303 35.77 -22.15 11.32
C ALA A 303 35.08 -23.41 10.76
N ALA A 304 33.79 -23.56 11.03
CA ALA A 304 32.97 -24.67 10.56
C ALA A 304 32.46 -24.50 9.12
N GLY A 305 32.76 -23.37 8.45
CA GLY A 305 32.31 -23.10 7.09
C GLY A 305 30.84 -22.72 6.95
N TYR A 306 30.13 -22.46 8.06
CA TYR A 306 28.75 -21.96 8.04
C TYR A 306 28.65 -20.49 7.63
N MET A 307 29.76 -19.75 7.68
CA MET A 307 29.82 -18.36 7.25
C MET A 307 31.12 -18.09 6.50
N SER A 308 31.00 -17.56 5.30
CA SER A 308 32.15 -17.14 4.49
C SER A 308 32.69 -15.80 4.96
N LEU A 309 33.97 -15.52 4.70
CA LEU A 309 34.58 -14.23 5.03
C LEU A 309 33.89 -13.05 4.32
N SER A 310 33.37 -13.29 3.11
CA SER A 310 32.59 -12.29 2.36
C SER A 310 31.29 -11.91 3.07
N GLU A 311 30.59 -12.89 3.63
CA GLU A 311 29.39 -12.65 4.43
C GLU A 311 29.75 -11.92 5.71
N VAL A 312 30.84 -12.27 6.38
CA VAL A 312 31.32 -11.55 7.57
C VAL A 312 31.58 -10.07 7.25
N PHE A 313 32.26 -9.77 6.14
CA PHE A 313 32.56 -8.38 5.76
C PHE A 313 31.32 -7.56 5.36
N ALA A 314 30.27 -8.21 4.85
CA ALA A 314 29.01 -7.55 4.50
C ALA A 314 28.16 -7.17 5.72
N ARG A 315 28.44 -7.73 6.90
CA ARG A 315 27.67 -7.45 8.12
C ARG A 315 28.00 -6.08 8.71
N THR A 316 26.98 -5.42 9.23
CA THR A 316 27.06 -4.06 9.77
C THR A 316 26.85 -3.97 11.29
N ASP A 317 26.62 -5.10 11.96
CA ASP A 317 26.42 -5.17 13.41
C ASP A 317 27.71 -4.87 14.21
N ASP A 318 27.53 -4.32 15.40
CA ASP A 318 28.64 -3.86 16.27
C ASP A 318 29.53 -5.00 16.75
N LEU A 319 28.96 -6.20 16.91
CA LEU A 319 29.69 -7.41 17.28
C LEU A 319 30.71 -7.76 16.20
N THR A 320 30.27 -7.80 14.94
CA THR A 320 31.14 -8.11 13.79
C THR A 320 32.17 -6.99 13.61
N LYS A 321 31.73 -5.73 13.56
CA LYS A 321 32.64 -4.58 13.41
C LYS A 321 33.72 -4.53 14.49
N GLY A 322 33.38 -4.88 15.73
CA GLY A 322 34.31 -4.89 16.86
C GLY A 322 35.22 -6.11 16.97
N THR A 323 35.12 -7.09 16.06
CA THR A 323 35.94 -8.31 16.09
C THR A 323 37.31 -8.05 15.46
N HIS A 324 38.39 -8.56 16.07
CA HIS A 324 39.75 -8.43 15.55
C HIS A 324 40.01 -9.37 14.37
N ILE A 325 40.54 -8.86 13.27
CA ILE A 325 40.76 -9.64 12.03
C ILE A 325 41.77 -10.77 12.24
N GLY A 326 42.88 -10.51 12.95
CA GLY A 326 43.90 -11.53 13.19
C GLY A 326 43.40 -12.67 14.09
N TRP A 327 42.47 -12.38 15.00
CA TRP A 327 41.83 -13.41 15.83
C TRP A 327 40.89 -14.29 15.01
N LEU A 328 40.14 -13.71 14.07
CA LEU A 328 39.21 -14.42 13.19
C LEU A 328 39.92 -15.26 12.13
N LEU A 329 40.93 -14.71 11.44
CA LEU A 329 41.61 -15.42 10.35
C LEU A 329 42.38 -16.66 10.82
N ARG A 330 42.84 -16.67 12.09
CA ARG A 330 43.51 -17.84 12.70
C ARG A 330 42.62 -19.07 12.83
N THR A 331 41.31 -18.97 12.62
CA THR A 331 40.41 -20.15 12.61
C THR A 331 40.12 -20.71 11.24
N LEU A 332 40.61 -20.07 10.18
CA LEU A 332 40.39 -20.60 8.84
C LEU A 332 41.21 -21.90 8.68
N PRO A 333 40.59 -23.00 8.25
CA PRO A 333 41.28 -24.26 8.08
C PRO A 333 42.42 -24.10 7.07
N GLY A 334 43.61 -24.57 7.41
CA GLY A 334 44.80 -24.51 6.56
C GLY A 334 45.64 -23.23 6.68
N HIS A 335 45.32 -22.30 7.57
CA HIS A 335 46.11 -21.10 7.83
C HIS A 335 46.84 -21.17 9.18
N GLN A 336 48.18 -21.24 9.13
CA GLN A 336 48.99 -21.20 10.34
C GLN A 336 49.09 -19.76 10.90
N PRO A 337 49.22 -19.56 12.23
CA PRO A 337 49.27 -18.22 12.83
C PRO A 337 50.35 -17.29 12.25
N ASP A 338 51.52 -17.84 11.91
CA ASP A 338 52.61 -17.09 11.29
C ASP A 338 52.31 -16.68 9.84
N GLU A 339 51.56 -17.51 9.11
CA GLU A 339 51.10 -17.18 7.76
C GLU A 339 50.05 -16.08 7.79
N VAL A 340 49.11 -16.13 8.73
CA VAL A 340 48.13 -15.07 8.95
C VAL A 340 48.84 -13.75 9.27
N LYS A 341 49.88 -13.78 10.12
CA LYS A 341 50.67 -12.59 10.44
C LYS A 341 51.36 -12.01 9.21
N LYS A 342 51.97 -12.86 8.37
CA LYS A 342 52.61 -12.44 7.11
C LYS A 342 51.61 -11.87 6.11
N LEU A 343 50.44 -12.51 5.97
CA LEU A 343 49.36 -12.09 5.08
C LEU A 343 48.84 -10.71 5.47
N LEU A 344 48.59 -10.48 6.75
CA LEU A 344 48.12 -9.19 7.25
C LEU A 344 49.18 -8.08 7.08
N ALA A 345 50.45 -8.38 7.36
CA ALA A 345 51.55 -7.43 7.18
C ALA A 345 51.74 -6.99 5.72
N ALA A 346 51.43 -7.84 4.74
CA ALA A 346 51.61 -7.54 3.32
C ALA A 346 50.73 -6.38 2.80
N ASN A 347 49.66 -6.01 3.52
CA ASN A 347 48.80 -4.86 3.22
C ASN A 347 48.64 -3.90 4.41
N ASP A 348 49.66 -3.84 5.27
CA ASP A 348 49.71 -2.93 6.43
C ASP A 348 48.47 -3.07 7.35
N ILE A 349 48.02 -4.32 7.57
CA ILE A 349 46.91 -4.64 8.45
C ILE A 349 47.48 -5.13 9.78
N ALA A 350 47.30 -4.36 10.85
CA ALA A 350 47.69 -4.81 12.19
C ALA A 350 46.81 -6.00 12.63
N PRO A 351 47.35 -7.04 13.30
CA PRO A 351 46.56 -8.20 13.74
C PRO A 351 45.39 -7.88 14.68
N ASP A 352 45.50 -6.76 15.39
CA ASP A 352 44.51 -6.19 16.29
C ASP A 352 43.58 -5.17 15.62
N HIS A 353 43.69 -4.92 14.31
CA HIS A 353 42.66 -4.16 13.60
C HIS A 353 41.29 -4.81 13.73
N ARG A 354 40.27 -3.99 13.93
CA ARG A 354 38.89 -4.46 13.97
C ARG A 354 38.35 -4.53 12.55
N LEU A 355 37.41 -5.45 12.31
CA LEU A 355 36.77 -5.60 11.00
C LEU A 355 36.12 -4.32 10.49
N GLY A 356 35.56 -3.51 11.39
CA GLY A 356 34.96 -2.22 11.07
C GLY A 356 35.95 -1.18 10.54
N ASP A 357 37.23 -1.29 10.91
CA ASP A 357 38.27 -0.32 10.56
C ASP A 357 38.98 -0.66 9.24
N LEU A 358 38.71 -1.84 8.66
CA LEU A 358 39.28 -2.26 7.39
C LEU A 358 38.70 -1.45 6.24
N SER A 359 39.57 -0.83 5.45
CA SER A 359 39.21 -0.19 4.18
C SER A 359 38.70 -1.20 3.15
N ASP A 360 37.93 -0.73 2.16
CA ASP A 360 37.41 -1.59 1.08
C ASP A 360 38.53 -2.29 0.32
N ARG A 361 39.68 -1.62 0.14
CA ARG A 361 40.87 -2.19 -0.51
C ARG A 361 41.45 -3.36 0.30
N GLN A 362 41.54 -3.22 1.62
CA GLN A 362 42.02 -4.29 2.51
C GLN A 362 41.03 -5.46 2.53
N ARG A 363 39.72 -5.20 2.55
CA ARG A 363 38.69 -6.25 2.47
C ARG A 363 38.79 -7.03 1.17
N ALA A 364 38.92 -6.35 0.04
CA ALA A 364 39.07 -6.97 -1.27
C ALA A 364 40.34 -7.84 -1.35
N TYR A 365 41.48 -7.34 -0.86
CA TYR A 365 42.73 -8.09 -0.79
C TYR A 365 42.59 -9.39 0.04
N LEU A 366 41.98 -9.31 1.22
CA LEU A 366 41.79 -10.49 2.07
C LEU A 366 40.89 -11.54 1.41
N LEU A 367 39.83 -11.12 0.72
CA LEU A 367 38.97 -12.04 -0.03
C LEU A 367 39.73 -12.72 -1.17
N GLU A 368 40.50 -11.96 -1.94
CA GLU A 368 41.28 -12.51 -3.06
C GLU A 368 42.30 -13.56 -2.59
N VAL A 369 43.10 -13.24 -1.56
CA VAL A 369 44.17 -14.12 -1.08
C VAL A 369 43.60 -15.39 -0.43
N ILE A 370 42.50 -15.28 0.31
CA ILE A 370 41.90 -16.42 1.04
C ILE A 370 41.06 -17.31 0.11
N SER A 371 40.39 -16.74 -0.89
CA SER A 371 39.59 -17.51 -1.85
C SER A 371 40.43 -18.21 -2.93
N THR A 372 41.68 -17.82 -3.12
CA THR A 372 42.54 -18.47 -4.12
C THR A 372 42.98 -19.84 -3.59
N PRO A 373 42.57 -20.96 -4.23
CA PRO A 373 42.97 -22.29 -3.79
C PRO A 373 44.49 -22.40 -3.87
N ARG A 374 45.12 -22.72 -2.74
CA ARG A 374 46.57 -22.92 -2.64
C ARG A 374 46.92 -24.08 -3.59
N LYS A 375 47.52 -23.77 -4.74
CA LYS A 375 48.14 -24.82 -5.57
C LYS A 375 49.15 -25.54 -4.67
N ALA A 376 48.89 -26.81 -4.39
CA ALA A 376 49.80 -27.65 -3.61
C ALA A 376 51.20 -27.52 -4.22
N ARG A 377 52.11 -26.93 -3.45
CA ARG A 377 53.52 -26.79 -3.79
C ARG A 377 54.30 -27.84 -3.04
#